data_AF-A0A0Q5FCR8-F1
#
_entry.id   AF-A0A0Q5FCR8-F1
#
_cell.length_a   1.000
_cell.length_b   1.000
_cell.length_c   1.000
_cell.angle_alpha   90.00
_cell.angle_beta   90.00
_cell.angle_gamma   90.00
#
_symmetry.space_group_name_H-M   'P 1'
#
loop_
_entity.id
_entity.type
_entity.pdbx_description
1 polymer ?
#
loop_
_entity_poly.entity_id
_entity_poly.type
_entity_poly.pdbx_seq_one_letter_code
_entity_poly.pdbx_strand_id
1 'polypeptide(L)'
;MLSTGADTATSVQTLAVLLQAGAVPVVAWRHLASIGDVHAESIVARVDAGASLVAAIDAEGGSWRDIAAAWEVATIVGAPLAEVLRMIAETLRDAASAADDVRIALAEPAGTARLLLWMPFAGLLLGFALGFDTVGVIIGTPAGAGCVVAGLLLVLAARGWTARLLRRARPEPGTPGMRAELMAVALSGGASIPRALRLVDESPASHMGDGARISSVLDLSRSAGVPAAELLRASAGQERHASRVEGRMRAAKLSTKLLIPLGVCTLPAFLLLGVAPLLLSVLRSTPLPL
;
A
#
# COMPACT_ATOMS: atom_id res chain seq x y z
N MET A 1 13.64 3.98 -3.33
CA MET A 1 13.16 3.35 -2.08
C MET A 1 11.71 3.76 -1.91
N LEU A 2 10.79 2.80 -1.75
CA LEU A 2 9.37 3.11 -1.51
C LEU A 2 9.25 3.63 -0.08
N SER A 3 9.05 4.94 0.07
CA SER A 3 8.74 5.58 1.36
C SER A 3 7.51 4.90 1.97
N THR A 4 7.64 4.45 3.20
CA THR A 4 6.53 3.79 3.90
C THR A 4 5.60 4.89 4.42
N GLY A 5 4.28 4.71 4.40
CA GLY A 5 3.35 5.71 4.97
C GLY A 5 3.66 6.09 6.43
N ALA A 6 4.35 5.21 7.17
CA ALA A 6 4.87 5.48 8.52
C ALA A 6 5.93 6.59 8.55
N ASP A 7 6.79 6.68 7.53
CA ASP A 7 7.83 7.70 7.43
C ASP A 7 7.17 9.07 7.24
N THR A 8 6.23 9.18 6.28
CA THR A 8 5.44 10.39 6.04
C THR A 8 4.70 10.84 7.30
N ALA A 9 4.03 9.93 8.01
CA ALA A 9 3.28 10.28 9.21
C ALA A 9 4.17 10.86 10.31
N THR A 10 5.40 10.36 10.43
CA THR A 10 6.40 10.83 11.40
C THR A 10 6.90 12.23 11.05
N SER A 11 7.20 12.48 9.77
CA SER A 11 7.58 13.81 9.27
C SER A 11 6.48 14.83 9.54
N VAL A 12 5.23 14.51 9.16
CA VAL A 12 4.08 15.41 9.36
C VAL A 12 3.81 15.68 10.84
N GLN A 13 3.91 14.66 11.70
CA GLN A 13 3.76 14.85 13.14
C GLN A 13 4.82 15.80 13.70
N THR A 14 6.07 15.64 13.28
CA THR A 14 7.18 16.50 13.72
C THR A 14 6.97 17.93 13.26
N LEU A 15 6.57 18.14 12.01
CA LEU A 15 6.19 19.47 11.50
C LEU A 15 5.07 20.09 12.33
N ALA A 16 4.03 19.32 12.65
CA ALA A 16 2.92 19.80 13.45
C ALA A 16 3.37 20.23 14.87
N VAL A 17 4.31 19.52 15.47
CA VAL A 17 4.92 19.89 16.75
C VAL A 17 5.72 21.20 16.63
N LEU A 18 6.54 21.35 15.59
CA LEU A 18 7.32 22.56 15.35
C LEU A 18 6.43 23.78 15.12
N LEU A 19 5.38 23.65 14.29
CA LEU A 19 4.43 24.73 14.03
C LEU A 19 3.63 25.11 15.27
N GLN A 20 3.23 24.13 16.11
CA GLN A 20 2.60 24.44 17.39
C GLN A 20 3.50 25.26 18.30
N ALA A 21 4.80 24.99 18.28
CA ALA A 21 5.80 25.76 19.03
C ALA A 21 6.06 27.16 18.43
N GLY A 22 5.37 27.55 17.36
CA GLY A 22 5.49 28.84 16.72
C GLY A 22 6.59 28.92 15.66
N ALA A 23 7.14 27.78 15.21
CA ALA A 23 8.11 27.79 14.11
C ALA A 23 7.47 28.28 12.81
N VAL A 24 8.21 29.11 12.06
CA VAL A 24 7.80 29.53 10.71
C VAL A 24 7.80 28.30 9.79
N PRO A 25 6.78 28.11 8.93
CA PRO A 25 6.67 27.01 7.96
C PRO A 25 7.97 26.53 7.32
N VAL A 26 8.65 27.40 6.58
CA VAL A 26 9.88 27.05 5.86
C VAL A 26 11.01 26.66 6.81
N VAL A 27 11.07 27.27 8.00
CA VAL A 27 12.05 26.95 9.03
C VAL A 27 11.79 25.56 9.63
N ALA A 28 10.53 25.22 9.88
CA ALA A 28 10.15 23.88 10.35
C ALA A 28 10.57 22.79 9.34
N TRP A 29 10.38 23.03 8.05
CA TRP A 29 10.85 22.14 6.98
C TRP A 29 12.39 22.03 6.93
N ARG A 30 13.11 23.13 7.09
CA ARG A 30 14.59 23.12 7.17
C ARG A 30 15.10 22.35 8.39
N HIS A 31 14.40 22.41 9.53
CA HIS A 31 14.74 21.59 10.69
C HIS A 31 14.58 20.09 10.40
N LEU A 32 13.49 19.67 9.75
CA LEU A 32 13.36 18.27 9.32
C LEU A 32 14.44 17.86 8.32
N ALA A 33 14.77 18.72 7.35
CA ALA A 33 15.84 18.43 6.40
C ALA A 33 17.20 18.27 7.11
N SER A 34 17.47 19.08 8.15
CA SER A 34 18.72 19.00 8.91
C SER A 34 18.91 17.69 9.70
N ILE A 35 17.82 16.96 9.99
CA ILE A 35 17.86 15.65 10.66
C ILE A 35 17.80 14.48 9.67
N GLY A 36 17.94 14.75 8.36
CA GLY A 36 18.04 13.73 7.31
C GLY A 36 16.70 13.23 6.76
N ASP A 37 15.61 13.99 6.92
CA ASP A 37 14.33 13.65 6.29
C ASP A 37 14.40 13.90 4.77
N VAL A 38 14.40 12.81 3.99
CA VAL A 38 14.55 12.82 2.53
C VAL A 38 13.47 13.66 1.83
N HIS A 39 12.24 13.63 2.33
CA HIS A 39 11.14 14.41 1.74
C HIS A 39 11.32 15.89 2.07
N ALA A 40 11.70 16.22 3.29
CA ALA A 40 11.98 17.59 3.70
C ALA A 40 13.19 18.18 2.94
N GLU A 41 14.26 17.42 2.73
CA GLU A 41 15.40 17.83 1.90
C GLU A 41 14.96 18.19 0.48
N SER A 42 14.17 17.31 -0.15
CA SER A 42 13.61 17.52 -1.49
C SER A 42 12.68 18.74 -1.55
N ILE A 43 11.79 18.90 -0.58
CA ILE A 43 10.85 20.03 -0.50
C ILE A 43 11.61 21.35 -0.29
N VAL A 44 12.57 21.39 0.63
CA VAL A 44 13.39 22.58 0.88
C VAL A 44 14.20 22.95 -0.37
N ALA A 45 14.80 21.97 -1.06
CA ALA A 45 15.53 22.23 -2.30
C ALA A 45 14.65 22.87 -3.39
N ARG A 46 13.39 22.42 -3.54
CA ARG A 46 12.44 23.04 -4.48
C ARG A 46 12.03 24.45 -4.06
N VAL A 47 11.82 24.68 -2.77
CA VAL A 47 11.50 26.02 -2.23
C VAL A 47 12.66 26.98 -2.45
N ASP A 48 13.89 26.54 -2.18
CA ASP A 48 15.10 27.34 -2.41
C ASP A 48 15.33 27.61 -3.91
N ALA A 49 14.84 26.73 -4.80
CA ALA A 49 14.78 26.94 -6.24
C ALA A 49 13.62 27.86 -6.71
N GLY A 50 12.82 28.40 -5.79
CA GLY A 50 11.76 29.38 -6.06
C GLY A 50 10.34 28.82 -6.19
N ALA A 51 10.13 27.52 -5.94
CA ALA A 51 8.78 26.97 -5.89
C ALA A 51 8.02 27.46 -4.64
N SER A 52 6.69 27.60 -4.74
CA SER A 52 5.87 27.81 -3.55
C SER A 52 5.93 26.57 -2.66
N LEU A 53 5.80 26.75 -1.34
CA LEU A 53 5.86 25.63 -0.39
C LEU A 53 4.80 24.56 -0.69
N VAL A 54 3.57 24.98 -1.01
CA VAL A 54 2.48 24.05 -1.37
C VAL A 54 2.83 23.24 -2.62
N ALA A 55 3.34 23.89 -3.68
CA ALA A 55 3.74 23.20 -4.91
C ALA A 55 4.93 22.24 -4.68
N ALA A 56 5.86 22.61 -3.80
CA ALA A 56 6.99 21.76 -3.44
C ALA A 56 6.54 20.49 -2.70
N ILE A 57 5.55 20.60 -1.80
CA ILE A 57 4.94 19.46 -1.10
C ILE A 57 4.16 18.58 -2.09
N ASP A 58 3.32 19.18 -2.95
CA ASP A 58 2.50 18.43 -3.93
C ASP A 58 3.35 17.59 -4.90
N ALA A 59 4.52 18.13 -5.29
CA ALA A 59 5.47 17.46 -6.17
C ALA A 59 6.06 16.15 -5.61
N GLU A 60 6.00 15.90 -4.30
CA GLU A 60 6.40 14.61 -3.72
C GLU A 60 5.43 13.47 -4.08
N GLY A 61 4.18 13.78 -4.40
CA GLY A 61 3.18 12.80 -4.79
C GLY A 61 2.72 11.89 -3.64
N GLY A 62 1.90 10.88 -3.98
CA GLY A 62 1.32 9.99 -2.97
C GLY A 62 0.51 10.75 -1.91
N SER A 63 0.71 10.42 -0.63
CA SER A 63 0.06 11.09 0.51
C SER A 63 0.46 12.56 0.68
N TRP A 64 1.55 13.02 0.05
CA TRP A 64 1.97 14.42 0.12
C TRP A 64 1.04 15.36 -0.65
N ARG A 65 0.32 14.87 -1.67
CA ARG A 65 -0.72 15.67 -2.35
C ARG A 65 -1.86 16.05 -1.41
N ASP A 66 -2.28 15.11 -0.57
CA ASP A 66 -3.31 15.34 0.43
C ASP A 66 -2.83 16.34 1.50
N ILE A 67 -1.55 16.25 1.88
CA ILE A 67 -0.92 17.20 2.82
C ILE A 67 -0.83 18.59 2.19
N ALA A 68 -0.44 18.71 0.92
CA ALA A 68 -0.37 19.98 0.21
C ALA A 68 -1.75 20.65 0.12
N ALA A 69 -2.79 19.89 -0.20
CA ALA A 69 -4.17 20.34 -0.23
C ALA A 69 -4.65 20.86 1.14
N ALA A 70 -4.40 20.09 2.20
CA ALA A 70 -4.76 20.52 3.55
C ALA A 70 -3.98 21.74 4.01
N TRP A 71 -2.71 21.82 3.65
CA TRP A 71 -1.86 22.98 3.92
C TRP A 71 -2.39 24.24 3.23
N GLU A 72 -2.73 24.12 1.94
CA GLU A 72 -3.29 25.21 1.14
C GLU A 72 -4.62 25.69 1.71
N VAL A 73 -5.58 24.79 1.92
CA VAL A 73 -6.89 25.12 2.48
C VAL A 73 -6.72 25.79 3.84
N ALA A 74 -5.93 25.21 4.74
CA ALA A 74 -5.69 25.78 6.08
C ALA A 74 -5.05 27.17 6.01
N THR A 75 -4.12 27.39 5.09
CA THR A 75 -3.47 28.70 4.89
C THR A 75 -4.46 29.73 4.34
N ILE A 76 -5.30 29.35 3.37
CA ILE A 76 -6.30 30.25 2.75
C ILE A 76 -7.38 30.66 3.74
N VAL A 77 -7.84 29.75 4.60
CA VAL A 77 -8.88 30.04 5.59
C VAL A 77 -8.34 30.52 6.94
N GLY A 78 -7.00 30.51 7.12
CA GLY A 78 -6.38 30.87 8.40
C GLY A 78 -6.65 29.86 9.53
N ALA A 79 -6.87 28.59 9.20
CA ALA A 79 -7.07 27.53 10.17
C ALA A 79 -5.75 27.17 10.89
N PRO A 80 -5.79 26.68 12.14
CA PRO A 80 -4.60 26.30 12.90
C PRO A 80 -3.90 25.10 12.26
N LEU A 81 -2.90 25.39 11.42
CA LEU A 81 -2.20 24.40 10.59
C LEU A 81 -1.59 23.25 11.41
N ALA A 82 -1.08 23.54 12.61
CA ALA A 82 -0.54 22.51 13.51
C ALA A 82 -1.59 21.44 13.89
N GLU A 83 -2.85 21.82 14.11
CA GLU A 83 -3.93 20.88 14.42
C GLU A 83 -4.32 20.05 13.19
N VAL A 84 -4.38 20.71 12.03
CA VAL A 84 -4.65 20.04 10.74
C VAL A 84 -3.60 18.98 10.44
N LEU A 85 -2.31 19.32 10.59
CA LEU A 85 -1.21 18.37 10.35
C LEU A 85 -1.19 17.23 11.39
N ARG A 86 -1.53 17.48 12.66
CA ARG A 86 -1.66 16.38 13.66
C ARG A 86 -2.73 15.39 13.26
N MET A 87 -3.90 15.89 12.87
CA MET A 87 -4.99 15.05 12.40
C MET A 87 -4.56 14.22 11.19
N ILE A 88 -3.86 14.82 10.21
CA ILE A 88 -3.34 14.08 9.05
C ILE A 88 -2.25 13.07 9.46
N ALA A 89 -1.36 13.42 10.39
CA ALA A 89 -0.37 12.47 10.90
C ALA A 89 -1.02 11.27 11.60
N GLU A 90 -2.15 11.45 12.28
CA GLU A 90 -2.94 10.37 12.85
C GLU A 90 -3.62 9.53 11.76
N THR A 91 -4.19 10.15 10.72
CA THR A 91 -4.80 9.42 9.60
C THR A 91 -3.78 8.54 8.87
N LEU A 92 -2.56 9.06 8.65
CA LEU A 92 -1.47 8.33 8.01
C LEU A 92 -0.93 7.21 8.91
N ARG A 93 -0.81 7.43 10.23
CA ARG A 93 -0.42 6.38 11.20
C ARG A 93 -1.45 5.25 11.27
N ASP A 94 -2.74 5.59 11.26
CA ASP A 94 -3.82 4.60 11.21
C ASP A 94 -3.74 3.75 9.94
N ALA A 95 -3.45 4.39 8.80
CA ALA A 95 -3.29 3.69 7.53
C ALA A 95 -2.04 2.79 7.51
N ALA A 96 -0.91 3.28 8.04
CA ALA A 96 0.32 2.50 8.16
C ALA A 96 0.14 1.29 9.08
N SER A 97 -0.50 1.48 10.24
CA SER A 97 -0.79 0.40 11.19
C SER A 97 -1.70 -0.67 10.58
N ALA A 98 -2.70 -0.26 9.81
CA ALA A 98 -3.56 -1.21 9.08
C ALA A 98 -2.77 -2.00 8.01
N ALA A 99 -1.82 -1.36 7.32
CA ALA A 99 -0.96 -2.05 6.36
C ALA A 99 0.00 -3.03 7.04
N ASP A 100 0.48 -2.71 8.24
CA ASP A 100 1.32 -3.58 9.06
C ASP A 100 0.54 -4.79 9.58
N ASP A 101 -0.69 -4.61 10.07
CA ASP A 101 -1.59 -5.70 10.46
C ASP A 101 -1.77 -6.70 9.31
N VAL A 102 -1.98 -6.20 8.08
CA VAL A 102 -2.10 -7.03 6.88
C VAL A 102 -0.79 -7.76 6.58
N ARG A 103 0.36 -7.09 6.72
CA ARG A 103 1.67 -7.71 6.50
C ARG A 103 1.94 -8.82 7.52
N ILE A 104 1.60 -8.59 8.78
CA ILE A 104 1.71 -9.57 9.86
C ILE A 104 0.79 -10.77 9.57
N ALA A 105 -0.47 -10.53 9.23
CA ALA A 105 -1.44 -11.59 8.92
C ALA A 105 -1.06 -12.42 7.67
N LEU A 106 -0.39 -11.81 6.69
CA LEU A 106 0.05 -12.49 5.47
C LEU A 106 1.42 -13.16 5.60
N ALA A 107 2.22 -12.82 6.61
CA ALA A 107 3.54 -13.42 6.82
C ALA A 107 3.46 -14.92 7.11
N GLU A 108 2.43 -15.34 7.85
CA GLU A 108 2.22 -16.74 8.23
C GLU A 108 1.85 -17.64 7.01
N PRO A 109 0.85 -17.30 6.17
CA PRO A 109 0.58 -18.04 4.93
C PRO A 109 1.73 -17.97 3.92
N ALA A 110 2.41 -16.82 3.80
CA ALA A 110 3.48 -16.66 2.84
C ALA A 110 4.73 -17.47 3.21
N GLY A 111 5.02 -17.63 4.51
CA GLY A 111 6.15 -18.42 5.00
C GLY A 111 6.05 -19.89 4.61
N THR A 112 4.90 -20.53 4.86
CA THR A 112 4.65 -21.93 4.51
C THR A 112 4.65 -22.15 3.00
N ALA A 113 4.06 -21.22 2.25
CA ALA A 113 4.07 -21.23 0.80
C ALA A 113 5.50 -21.16 0.24
N ARG A 114 6.35 -20.31 0.81
CA ARG A 114 7.75 -20.15 0.40
C ARG A 114 8.58 -21.41 0.68
N LEU A 115 8.31 -22.10 1.79
CA LEU A 115 8.94 -23.37 2.13
C LEU A 115 8.55 -24.48 1.14
N LEU A 116 7.26 -24.59 0.81
CA LEU A 116 6.77 -25.54 -0.21
C LEU A 116 7.31 -25.23 -1.60
N LEU A 117 7.51 -23.95 -1.94
CA LEU A 117 8.07 -23.53 -3.23
C LEU A 117 9.55 -23.95 -3.39
N TRP A 118 10.26 -24.22 -2.30
CA TRP A 118 11.64 -24.74 -2.33
C TRP A 118 11.71 -26.27 -2.45
N MET A 119 10.61 -26.98 -2.17
CA MET A 119 10.56 -28.45 -2.23
C MET A 119 10.95 -29.04 -3.60
N PRO A 120 10.58 -28.48 -4.76
CA PRO A 120 11.03 -29.00 -6.06
C PRO A 120 12.55 -28.93 -6.25
N PHE A 121 13.18 -27.86 -5.76
CA PHE A 121 14.64 -27.70 -5.81
C PHE A 121 15.33 -28.69 -4.87
N ALA A 122 14.77 -28.90 -3.67
CA ALA A 122 15.26 -29.92 -2.74
C ALA A 122 15.13 -31.34 -3.33
N GLY A 123 14.04 -31.64 -4.03
CA GLY A 123 13.83 -32.91 -4.73
C GLY A 123 14.85 -33.13 -5.86
N LEU A 124 15.16 -32.09 -6.63
CA LEU A 124 16.18 -32.15 -7.68
C LEU A 124 17.59 -32.36 -7.11
N LEU A 125 17.91 -31.66 -6.01
CA LEU A 125 19.17 -31.81 -5.28
C LEU A 125 19.33 -33.21 -4.69
N LEU A 126 18.26 -33.76 -4.11
CA LEU A 126 18.25 -35.12 -3.55
C LEU A 126 18.39 -36.17 -4.66
N GLY A 127 17.70 -36.00 -5.80
CA GLY A 127 17.85 -36.87 -6.96
C GLY A 127 19.27 -36.89 -7.53
N PHE A 128 19.94 -35.73 -7.55
CA PHE A 128 21.35 -35.63 -7.92
C PHE A 128 22.26 -36.33 -6.89
N ALA A 129 22.02 -36.11 -5.59
CA ALA A 129 22.81 -36.71 -4.51
C ALA A 129 22.69 -38.26 -4.45
N LEU A 130 21.55 -38.81 -4.85
CA LEU A 130 21.32 -40.25 -4.96
C LEU A 130 21.98 -40.90 -6.19
N GLY A 131 22.64 -40.12 -7.05
CA GLY A 131 23.40 -40.62 -8.20
C GLY A 131 22.56 -40.98 -9.43
N PHE A 132 21.27 -40.57 -9.48
CA PHE A 132 20.49 -40.68 -10.70
C PHE A 132 21.02 -39.71 -11.75
N ASP A 133 21.23 -40.16 -12.99
CA ASP A 133 21.63 -39.31 -14.13
C ASP A 133 20.46 -38.45 -14.65
N THR A 134 19.84 -37.73 -13.71
CA THR A 134 18.73 -36.81 -13.93
C THR A 134 19.15 -35.68 -14.86
N VAL A 135 20.38 -35.20 -14.74
CA VAL A 135 20.94 -34.16 -15.62
C VAL A 135 21.12 -34.69 -17.05
N GLY A 136 21.62 -35.92 -17.23
CA GLY A 136 21.75 -36.58 -18.53
C GLY A 136 20.41 -36.92 -19.18
N VAL A 137 19.38 -37.28 -18.40
CA VAL A 137 18.01 -37.51 -18.93
C VAL A 137 17.33 -36.19 -19.32
N ILE A 138 17.50 -35.13 -18.52
CA ILE A 138 16.94 -33.80 -18.79
C ILE A 138 17.54 -33.19 -20.07
N ILE A 139 18.86 -33.33 -20.27
CA ILE A 139 19.57 -32.77 -21.43
C ILE A 139 19.50 -33.72 -22.64
N GLY A 140 19.51 -35.03 -22.40
CA GLY A 140 19.62 -36.06 -23.43
C GLY A 140 18.31 -36.58 -24.00
N THR A 141 17.13 -36.16 -23.47
CA THR A 141 15.84 -36.59 -23.99
C THR A 141 14.86 -35.44 -24.20
N PRO A 142 14.13 -35.39 -25.35
CA PRO A 142 13.14 -34.34 -25.61
C PRO A 142 11.99 -34.38 -24.58
N ALA A 143 11.67 -35.56 -24.05
CA ALA A 143 10.68 -35.72 -22.99
C ALA A 143 11.11 -35.09 -21.65
N GLY A 144 12.40 -35.23 -21.27
CA GLY A 144 12.97 -34.62 -20.07
C GLY A 144 13.02 -33.09 -20.17
N ALA A 145 13.49 -32.57 -21.31
CA ALA A 145 13.48 -31.13 -21.58
C ALA A 145 12.05 -30.54 -21.55
N GLY A 146 11.07 -31.25 -22.12
CA GLY A 146 9.66 -30.86 -22.08
C GLY A 146 9.11 -30.73 -20.66
N CYS A 147 9.44 -31.67 -19.77
CA CYS A 147 9.02 -31.63 -18.36
C CYS A 147 9.62 -30.42 -17.62
N VAL A 148 10.90 -30.10 -17.86
CA VAL A 148 11.56 -28.95 -17.23
C VAL A 148 10.96 -27.63 -17.70
N VAL A 149 10.74 -27.47 -19.00
CA VAL A 149 10.10 -26.27 -19.56
C VAL A 149 8.68 -26.10 -19.01
N ALA A 150 7.88 -27.17 -19.00
CA ALA A 150 6.53 -27.14 -18.44
C ALA A 150 6.52 -26.78 -16.94
N GLY A 151 7.42 -27.37 -16.15
CA GLY A 151 7.58 -27.05 -14.73
C GLY A 151 7.98 -25.60 -14.48
N LEU A 152 8.92 -25.06 -15.27
CA LEU A 152 9.36 -23.67 -15.15
C LEU A 152 8.23 -22.68 -15.52
N LEU A 153 7.47 -22.98 -16.57
CA LEU A 153 6.30 -22.19 -16.97
C LEU A 153 5.23 -22.16 -15.87
N LEU A 154 4.96 -23.30 -15.22
CA LEU A 154 4.03 -23.37 -14.08
C LEU A 154 4.51 -22.52 -12.89
N VAL A 155 5.81 -22.53 -12.58
CA VAL A 155 6.39 -21.69 -11.52
C VAL A 155 6.27 -20.21 -11.85
N LEU A 156 6.56 -19.81 -13.10
CA LEU A 156 6.40 -18.43 -13.55
C LEU A 156 4.93 -18.00 -13.52
N ALA A 157 4.01 -18.86 -13.94
CA ALA A 157 2.57 -18.63 -13.85
C ALA A 157 2.11 -18.44 -12.40
N ALA A 158 2.57 -19.29 -11.48
CA ALA A 158 2.26 -19.18 -10.04
C ALA A 158 2.76 -17.84 -9.47
N ARG A 159 3.99 -17.43 -9.77
CA ARG A 159 4.55 -16.13 -9.34
C ARG A 159 3.77 -14.96 -9.93
N GLY A 160 3.44 -15.02 -11.21
CA GLY A 160 2.65 -14.00 -11.91
C GLY A 160 1.24 -13.84 -11.33
N TRP A 161 0.57 -14.97 -11.05
CA TRP A 161 -0.76 -14.98 -10.43
C TRP A 161 -0.71 -14.39 -9.02
N THR A 162 0.21 -14.85 -8.16
CA THR A 162 0.39 -14.32 -6.80
C THR A 162 0.68 -12.82 -6.81
N ALA A 163 1.59 -12.36 -7.69
CA ALA A 163 1.88 -10.94 -7.84
C ALA A 163 0.67 -10.13 -8.35
N ARG A 164 -0.19 -10.73 -9.18
CA ARG A 164 -1.42 -10.09 -9.67
C ARG A 164 -2.49 -10.00 -8.58
N LEU A 165 -2.65 -11.05 -7.75
CA LEU A 165 -3.54 -11.05 -6.60
C LEU A 165 -3.13 -10.00 -5.56
N LEU A 166 -1.82 -9.93 -5.24
CA LEU A 166 -1.28 -8.92 -4.33
C LEU A 166 -1.43 -7.50 -4.87
N ARG A 167 -1.19 -7.27 -6.18
CA ARG A 167 -1.39 -5.95 -6.80
C ARG A 167 -2.84 -5.50 -6.75
N ARG A 168 -3.80 -6.40 -7.03
CA ARG A 168 -5.24 -6.11 -6.96
C ARG A 168 -5.75 -5.87 -5.54
N ALA A 169 -5.04 -6.35 -4.53
CA ALA A 169 -5.40 -6.15 -3.13
C ALA A 169 -4.84 -4.85 -2.53
N ARG A 170 -3.97 -4.12 -3.27
CA ARG A 170 -3.49 -2.82 -2.81
C ARG A 170 -4.67 -1.84 -2.76
N PRO A 171 -4.82 -1.08 -1.67
CA PRO A 171 -5.84 -0.04 -1.61
C PRO A 171 -5.64 0.97 -2.74
N GLU A 172 -6.76 1.53 -3.21
CA GLU A 172 -6.73 2.61 -4.20
C GLU A 172 -5.96 3.82 -3.61
N PRO A 173 -5.24 4.59 -4.43
CA PRO A 173 -4.57 5.80 -3.97
C PRO A 173 -5.56 6.80 -3.37
N GLY A 174 -5.19 7.49 -2.30
CA GLY A 174 -6.00 8.53 -1.65
C GLY A 174 -6.27 8.24 -0.17
N THR A 175 -6.47 9.29 0.63
CA THR A 175 -6.77 9.16 2.06
C THR A 175 -8.29 9.16 2.28
N PRO A 176 -8.90 8.05 2.77
CA PRO A 176 -10.33 8.00 3.05
C PRO A 176 -10.77 9.13 4.00
N GLY A 177 -11.90 9.78 3.71
CA GLY A 177 -12.40 10.90 4.50
C GLY A 177 -11.73 12.26 4.25
N MET A 178 -10.69 12.35 3.39
CA MET A 178 -9.92 13.59 3.20
C MET A 178 -10.79 14.78 2.77
N ARG A 179 -11.74 14.57 1.86
CA ARG A 179 -12.64 15.63 1.41
C ARG A 179 -13.51 16.19 2.55
N ALA A 180 -14.00 15.32 3.44
CA ALA A 180 -14.75 15.73 4.62
C ALA A 180 -13.86 16.43 5.66
N GLU A 181 -12.61 15.98 5.82
CA GLU A 181 -11.62 16.66 6.67
C GLU A 181 -11.29 18.07 6.16
N LEU A 182 -11.00 18.23 4.87
CA LEU A 182 -10.74 19.55 4.27
C LEU A 182 -11.93 20.50 4.45
N MET A 183 -13.15 19.97 4.39
CA MET A 183 -14.37 20.72 4.73
C MET A 183 -14.44 21.10 6.20
N ALA A 184 -14.16 20.18 7.11
CA ALA A 184 -14.08 20.51 8.52
C ALA A 184 -13.03 21.59 8.81
N VAL A 185 -11.86 21.52 8.18
CA VAL A 185 -10.78 22.52 8.28
C VAL A 185 -11.24 23.87 7.76
N ALA A 186 -11.82 23.93 6.56
CA ALA A 186 -12.29 25.17 5.97
C ALA A 186 -13.38 25.84 6.82
N LEU A 187 -14.37 25.07 7.29
CA LEU A 187 -15.45 25.57 8.13
C LEU A 187 -14.96 26.01 9.51
N SER A 188 -14.01 25.27 10.12
CA SER A 188 -13.38 25.68 11.39
C SER A 188 -12.53 26.94 11.25
N GLY A 189 -11.93 27.19 10.08
CA GLY A 189 -11.31 28.48 9.74
C GLY A 189 -12.31 29.60 9.44
N GLY A 190 -13.63 29.36 9.61
CA GLY A 190 -14.67 30.36 9.43
C GLY A 190 -15.13 30.56 8.00
N ALA A 191 -14.74 29.70 7.04
CA ALA A 191 -15.28 29.76 5.69
C ALA A 191 -16.78 29.43 5.69
N SER A 192 -17.56 30.14 4.87
CA SER A 192 -18.95 29.76 4.61
C SER A 192 -19.01 28.45 3.81
N ILE A 193 -20.09 27.67 3.96
CA ILE A 193 -20.27 26.39 3.24
C ILE A 193 -20.00 26.51 1.72
N PRO A 194 -20.54 27.52 0.99
CA PRO A 194 -20.25 27.66 -0.44
C PRO A 194 -18.80 28.04 -0.75
N ARG A 195 -18.12 28.78 0.13
CA ARG A 195 -16.69 29.10 -0.01
C ARG A 195 -15.84 27.86 0.26
N ALA A 196 -16.15 27.14 1.32
CA ALA A 196 -15.55 25.86 1.67
C ALA A 196 -15.62 24.90 0.46
N LEU A 197 -16.81 24.63 -0.07
CA LEU A 197 -16.99 23.74 -1.23
C LEU A 197 -16.09 24.11 -2.42
N ARG A 198 -16.05 25.38 -2.81
CA ARG A 198 -15.17 25.87 -3.89
C ARG A 198 -13.69 25.61 -3.61
N LEU A 199 -13.21 25.93 -2.41
CA LEU A 199 -11.81 25.74 -2.03
C LEU A 199 -11.39 24.27 -2.08
N VAL A 200 -12.28 23.35 -1.71
CA VAL A 200 -11.98 21.92 -1.80
C VAL A 200 -12.11 21.41 -3.22
N ASP A 201 -13.11 21.84 -3.98
CA ASP A 201 -13.26 21.45 -5.40
C ASP A 201 -12.10 21.89 -6.28
N GLU A 202 -11.46 23.02 -5.96
CA GLU A 202 -10.26 23.49 -6.67
C GLU A 202 -9.00 22.67 -6.32
N SER A 203 -9.03 21.86 -5.26
CA SER A 203 -7.89 21.04 -4.85
C SER A 203 -7.87 19.68 -5.54
N PRO A 204 -6.82 19.30 -6.28
CA PRO A 204 -6.77 18.00 -6.99
C PRO A 204 -6.79 16.78 -6.07
N ALA A 205 -6.45 16.94 -4.78
CA ALA A 205 -6.57 15.89 -3.76
C ALA A 205 -8.03 15.60 -3.34
N SER A 206 -8.98 16.47 -3.70
CA SER A 206 -10.39 16.37 -3.30
C SER A 206 -11.28 15.54 -4.24
N HIS A 207 -10.72 15.07 -5.35
CA HIS A 207 -11.46 14.30 -6.36
C HIS A 207 -11.92 12.92 -5.85
N MET A 208 -11.36 12.47 -4.71
CA MET A 208 -11.75 11.23 -4.05
C MET A 208 -12.53 11.56 -2.77
N GLY A 209 -13.85 11.46 -2.86
CA GLY A 209 -14.76 11.66 -1.73
C GLY A 209 -16.22 11.64 -2.17
N ASP A 210 -17.08 11.12 -1.30
CA ASP A 210 -18.52 11.00 -1.57
C ASP A 210 -19.20 12.38 -1.37
N GLY A 211 -19.32 13.15 -2.45
CA GLY A 211 -19.98 14.46 -2.43
C GLY A 211 -21.43 14.40 -1.95
N ALA A 212 -22.13 13.29 -2.23
CA ALA A 212 -23.50 13.09 -1.75
C ALA A 212 -23.53 12.92 -0.22
N ARG A 213 -22.58 12.17 0.35
CA ARG A 213 -22.41 12.05 1.80
C ARG A 213 -22.11 13.39 2.47
N ILE A 214 -21.18 14.18 1.92
CA ILE A 214 -20.89 15.53 2.46
C ILE A 214 -22.17 16.39 2.46
N SER A 215 -22.92 16.36 1.36
CA SER A 215 -24.18 17.09 1.25
C SER A 215 -25.16 16.66 2.34
N SER A 216 -25.33 15.34 2.55
CA SER A 216 -26.20 14.80 3.60
C SER A 216 -25.79 15.21 5.02
N VAL A 217 -24.49 15.30 5.29
CA VAL A 217 -23.95 15.74 6.59
C VAL A 217 -24.22 17.23 6.81
N LEU A 218 -24.06 18.05 5.77
CA LEU A 218 -24.35 19.48 5.83
C LEU A 218 -25.85 19.76 5.99
N ASP A 219 -26.71 18.99 5.33
CA ASP A 219 -28.16 19.08 5.48
C ASP A 219 -28.59 18.67 6.90
N LEU A 220 -28.00 17.59 7.44
CA LEU A 220 -28.23 17.17 8.82
C LEU A 220 -27.82 18.27 9.81
N SER A 221 -26.62 18.85 9.67
CA SER A 221 -26.14 19.98 10.47
C SER A 221 -27.13 21.14 10.46
N ARG A 222 -27.63 21.52 9.28
CA ARG A 222 -28.59 22.61 9.12
C ARG A 222 -29.92 22.31 9.79
N SER A 223 -30.45 21.09 9.65
CA SER A 223 -31.72 20.70 10.25
C SER A 223 -31.67 20.56 11.78
N ALA A 224 -30.52 20.10 12.30
CA ALA A 224 -30.34 19.82 13.73
C ALA A 224 -29.70 20.97 14.51
N GLY A 225 -29.17 21.99 13.83
CA GLY A 225 -28.51 23.14 14.45
C GLY A 225 -27.16 22.81 15.10
N VAL A 226 -26.49 21.73 14.68
CA VAL A 226 -25.21 21.27 15.25
C VAL A 226 -24.02 21.68 14.38
N PRO A 227 -22.80 21.83 14.94
CA PRO A 227 -21.62 22.25 14.17
C PRO A 227 -21.28 21.27 13.03
N ALA A 228 -21.35 21.74 11.78
CA ALA A 228 -21.04 20.95 10.59
C ALA A 228 -19.62 20.35 10.61
N ALA A 229 -18.64 21.10 11.11
CA ALA A 229 -17.24 20.66 11.16
C ALA A 229 -17.06 19.41 12.05
N GLU A 230 -17.82 19.28 13.15
CA GLU A 230 -17.75 18.08 14.00
C GLU A 230 -18.37 16.87 13.32
N LEU A 231 -19.53 17.03 12.69
CA LEU A 231 -20.15 15.94 11.92
C LEU A 231 -19.29 15.48 10.75
N LEU A 232 -18.60 16.41 10.07
CA LEU A 232 -17.68 16.10 8.98
C LEU A 232 -16.44 15.33 9.48
N ARG A 233 -15.84 15.73 10.61
CA ARG A 233 -14.75 14.96 11.25
C ARG A 233 -15.20 13.56 11.67
N ALA A 234 -16.40 13.46 12.24
CA ALA A 234 -16.99 12.16 12.60
C ALA A 234 -17.22 11.29 11.36
N SER A 235 -17.73 11.88 10.27
CA SER A 235 -17.93 11.20 8.98
C SER A 235 -16.61 10.73 8.36
N ALA A 236 -15.58 11.58 8.37
CA ALA A 236 -14.24 11.21 7.93
C ALA A 236 -13.64 10.08 8.79
N GLY A 237 -13.82 10.12 10.11
CA GLY A 237 -13.44 9.04 11.01
C GLY A 237 -14.17 7.73 10.69
N GLN A 238 -15.45 7.79 10.35
CA GLN A 238 -16.25 6.63 9.94
C GLN A 238 -15.77 6.05 8.60
N GLU A 239 -15.45 6.89 7.61
CA GLU A 239 -14.87 6.44 6.33
C GLU A 239 -13.51 5.77 6.52
N ARG A 240 -12.64 6.36 7.33
CA ARG A 240 -11.35 5.76 7.69
C ARG A 240 -11.55 4.41 8.37
N HIS A 241 -12.47 4.32 9.33
CA HIS A 241 -12.78 3.05 10.00
C HIS A 241 -13.31 2.00 9.02
N ALA A 242 -14.26 2.36 8.15
CA ALA A 242 -14.83 1.46 7.14
C ALA A 242 -13.75 0.97 6.16
N SER A 243 -12.88 1.87 5.69
CA SER A 243 -11.75 1.51 4.83
C SER A 243 -10.77 0.57 5.51
N ARG A 244 -10.50 0.74 6.82
CA ARG A 244 -9.65 -0.20 7.59
C ARG A 244 -10.28 -1.58 7.69
N VAL A 245 -11.57 -1.65 8.05
CA VAL A 245 -12.30 -2.92 8.16
C VAL A 245 -12.34 -3.62 6.81
N GLU A 246 -12.61 -2.88 5.73
CA GLU A 246 -12.60 -3.42 4.38
C GLU A 246 -11.20 -3.90 3.97
N GLY A 247 -10.15 -3.15 4.28
CA GLY A 247 -8.76 -3.55 4.06
C GLY A 247 -8.42 -4.88 4.74
N ARG A 248 -8.78 -5.02 6.03
CA ARG A 248 -8.60 -6.26 6.80
C ARG A 248 -9.38 -7.43 6.19
N MET A 249 -10.65 -7.21 5.80
CA MET A 249 -11.45 -8.24 5.13
C MET A 249 -10.86 -8.66 3.78
N ARG A 250 -10.37 -7.71 2.98
CA ARG A 250 -9.71 -8.00 1.69
C ARG A 250 -8.44 -8.82 1.91
N ALA A 251 -7.63 -8.48 2.92
CA ALA A 251 -6.45 -9.24 3.29
C ALA A 251 -6.78 -10.66 3.77
N ALA A 252 -7.79 -10.83 4.61
CA ALA A 252 -8.26 -12.15 5.05
C ALA A 252 -8.71 -13.01 3.86
N LYS A 253 -9.52 -12.45 2.95
CA LYS A 253 -9.93 -13.14 1.70
C LYS A 253 -8.74 -13.47 0.80
N LEU A 254 -7.73 -12.60 0.76
CA LEU A 254 -6.52 -12.82 -0.02
C LEU A 254 -5.70 -13.99 0.52
N SER A 255 -5.60 -14.15 1.84
CA SER A 255 -4.92 -15.28 2.49
C SER A 255 -5.43 -16.63 1.96
N THR A 256 -6.75 -16.82 1.93
CA THR A 256 -7.34 -18.04 1.37
C THR A 256 -7.13 -18.15 -0.14
N LYS A 257 -7.28 -17.05 -0.89
CA LYS A 257 -7.09 -17.06 -2.36
C LYS A 257 -5.64 -17.34 -2.77
N LEU A 258 -4.65 -17.03 -1.92
CA LEU A 258 -3.24 -17.32 -2.18
C LEU A 258 -2.93 -18.82 -2.14
N LEU A 259 -3.76 -19.63 -1.48
CA LEU A 259 -3.61 -21.08 -1.47
C LEU A 259 -3.95 -21.72 -2.82
N ILE A 260 -4.82 -21.11 -3.63
CA ILE A 260 -5.28 -21.70 -4.91
C ILE A 260 -4.14 -21.75 -5.94
N PRO A 261 -3.42 -20.66 -6.27
CA PRO A 261 -2.28 -20.73 -7.18
C PRO A 261 -1.20 -21.67 -6.64
N LEU A 262 -1.01 -21.71 -5.32
CA LEU A 262 -0.02 -22.58 -4.71
C LEU A 262 -0.39 -24.06 -4.86
N GLY A 263 -1.64 -24.45 -4.60
CA GLY A 263 -2.07 -25.84 -4.79
C GLY A 263 -2.05 -26.26 -6.26
N VAL A 264 -2.64 -25.44 -7.13
CA VAL A 264 -2.88 -25.80 -8.54
C VAL A 264 -1.61 -25.73 -9.38
N CYS A 265 -0.66 -24.86 -9.07
CA CYS A 265 0.56 -24.73 -9.88
C CYS A 265 1.78 -25.42 -9.25
N THR A 266 1.91 -25.44 -7.93
CA THR A 266 3.13 -25.94 -7.27
C THR A 266 3.17 -27.46 -7.18
N LEU A 267 2.01 -28.10 -6.98
CA LEU A 267 1.93 -29.56 -6.88
C LEU A 267 2.21 -30.25 -8.23
N PRO A 268 1.65 -29.78 -9.37
CA PRO A 268 2.04 -30.29 -10.69
C PRO A 268 3.47 -29.94 -11.07
N ALA A 269 3.96 -28.73 -10.70
CA ALA A 269 5.36 -28.37 -10.94
C ALA A 269 6.33 -29.29 -10.18
N PHE A 270 6.02 -29.64 -8.94
CA PHE A 270 6.80 -30.61 -8.17
C PHE A 270 6.81 -32.00 -8.82
N LEU A 271 5.64 -32.48 -9.27
CA LEU A 271 5.55 -33.75 -9.99
C LEU A 271 6.37 -33.75 -11.28
N LEU A 272 6.30 -32.68 -12.08
CA LEU A 272 7.02 -32.56 -13.35
C LEU A 272 8.53 -32.36 -13.18
N LEU A 273 8.95 -31.60 -12.17
CA LEU A 273 10.38 -31.28 -11.95
C LEU A 273 11.10 -32.30 -11.09
N GLY A 274 10.43 -32.91 -10.12
CA GLY A 274 11.04 -33.85 -9.17
C GLY A 274 10.74 -35.32 -9.51
N VAL A 275 9.45 -35.67 -9.58
CA VAL A 275 9.02 -37.09 -9.64
C VAL A 275 9.15 -37.69 -11.04
N ALA A 276 8.73 -36.97 -12.09
CA ALA A 276 8.73 -37.48 -13.45
C ALA A 276 10.13 -37.83 -13.99
N PRO A 277 11.18 -36.99 -13.81
CA PRO A 277 12.53 -37.35 -14.24
C PRO A 277 13.10 -38.56 -13.49
N LEU A 278 12.78 -38.68 -12.19
CA LEU A 278 13.21 -39.80 -11.36
C LEU A 278 12.56 -41.11 -11.83
N LEU A 279 11.25 -41.11 -12.11
CA LEU A 279 10.54 -42.26 -12.68
C LEU A 279 11.10 -42.66 -14.05
N LEU A 280 11.38 -41.68 -14.92
CA LEU A 280 12.00 -41.93 -16.23
C LEU A 280 13.41 -42.55 -16.09
N SER A 281 14.19 -42.09 -15.11
CA SER A 281 15.52 -42.66 -14.82
C SER A 281 15.40 -44.10 -14.32
N VAL A 282 14.48 -44.39 -13.41
CA VAL A 282 14.26 -45.73 -12.86
C VAL A 282 13.83 -46.70 -13.97
N LEU A 283 12.83 -46.31 -14.78
CA LEU A 283 12.33 -47.14 -15.89
C LEU A 283 13.41 -47.51 -16.90
N ARG A 284 14.37 -46.60 -17.16
CA ARG A 284 15.53 -46.89 -18.02
C ARG A 284 16.55 -47.83 -17.37
N SER A 285 16.69 -47.77 -16.05
CA SER A 285 17.66 -48.59 -15.31
C SER A 285 17.19 -50.01 -15.02
N THR A 286 15.89 -50.29 -15.08
CA THR A 286 15.34 -51.65 -15.02
C THR A 286 15.41 -52.32 -16.39
N PRO A 287 16.27 -53.33 -16.61
CA PRO A 287 16.24 -54.12 -17.83
C PRO A 287 14.90 -54.86 -17.87
N LEU A 288 14.08 -54.60 -18.89
CA LEU A 288 12.90 -55.40 -19.19
C LEU A 288 13.37 -56.82 -19.52
N PRO A 289 12.96 -57.87 -18.77
CA PRO A 289 13.17 -59.23 -19.22
C PRO A 289 12.27 -59.47 -20.44
N LEU A 290 12.85 -59.40 -21.63
CA LEU A 290 12.28 -59.95 -22.86
C LEU A 290 12.55 -61.46 -22.91
#